data_AF-A0A3D1D1R8-F1
#
_entry.id   AF-A0A3D1D1R8-F1
#
_cell.length_a   1.000
_cell.length_b   1.000
_cell.length_c   1.000
_cell.angle_alpha   90.00
_cell.angle_beta   90.00
_cell.angle_gamma   90.00
#
_symmetry.space_group_name_H-M   'P 1'
#
loop_
_entity.id
_entity.type
_entity.pdbx_description
1 polymer ?
#
loop_
_entity_poly.entity_id
_entity_poly.type
_entity_poly.pdbx_seq_one_letter_code
_entity_poly.pdbx_strand_id
1 'polypeptide(L)'
;MKRIIRTLVVAIMMIATCATAFAQQNTPQRPNKKQRISREQLAEIQAKHIASELAFGDAVTERFVKTYCDCQKEIWALGPRQRPNKQGSTEEQNEERIKQRFDMSEKILDIRKKYYKAYSKFLTQAQIEKVYEQERKMMNRLAKRRHAKPTRKMNNQ
;
A
#
# COMPACT_ATOMS: atom_id res chain seq x y z
N MET A 1 -66.85 24.87 -16.33
CA MET A 1 -67.77 25.02 -17.47
C MET A 1 -67.06 24.60 -18.74
N LYS A 2 -67.50 23.46 -19.28
CA LYS A 2 -67.99 23.31 -20.66
C LYS A 2 -66.88 23.38 -21.70
N ARG A 3 -66.38 22.22 -22.10
CA ARG A 3 -66.83 21.47 -23.30
C ARG A 3 -65.71 21.63 -24.33
N ILE A 4 -64.98 20.56 -24.60
CA ILE A 4 -65.39 19.57 -25.61
C ILE A 4 -65.65 20.33 -26.92
N ILE A 5 -64.70 20.23 -27.85
CA ILE A 5 -64.90 19.94 -29.28
C ILE A 5 -63.54 20.16 -29.95
N ARG A 6 -62.72 19.11 -29.96
CA ARG A 6 -62.11 18.58 -31.20
C ARG A 6 -61.45 17.25 -30.89
N THR A 7 -62.33 16.35 -30.49
CA THR A 7 -62.28 14.93 -30.82
C THR A 7 -61.85 14.72 -32.28
N LEU A 8 -60.78 13.95 -32.45
CA LEU A 8 -60.62 12.87 -33.42
C LEU A 8 -59.73 11.86 -32.68
N VAL A 9 -60.24 11.00 -31.78
CA VAL A 9 -61.00 9.76 -32.06
C VAL A 9 -60.46 9.07 -33.30
N VAL A 10 -59.64 8.03 -33.09
CA VAL A 10 -59.84 6.60 -33.47
C VAL A 10 -58.74 5.84 -32.71
N ALA A 11 -59.02 5.22 -31.56
CA ALA A 11 -59.41 3.80 -31.40
C ALA A 11 -58.29 2.84 -31.87
N ILE A 12 -57.84 1.84 -31.12
CA ILE A 12 -58.60 0.73 -30.54
C ILE A 12 -57.78 0.09 -29.39
N MET A 13 -58.46 -0.23 -28.28
CA MET A 13 -58.00 -1.12 -27.22
C MET A 13 -57.82 -2.56 -27.73
N MET A 14 -56.87 -3.33 -27.19
CA MET A 14 -57.16 -4.69 -26.74
C MET A 14 -56.16 -5.16 -25.67
N ILE A 15 -56.75 -5.85 -24.71
CA ILE A 15 -56.26 -6.38 -23.44
C ILE A 15 -55.46 -7.67 -23.66
N ALA A 16 -54.51 -7.96 -22.77
CA ALA A 16 -54.31 -9.26 -22.08
C ALA A 16 -52.84 -9.66 -21.96
N THR A 17 -52.36 -9.57 -20.72
CA THR A 17 -51.51 -10.54 -20.00
C THR A 17 -50.36 -11.24 -20.74
N CYS A 18 -49.14 -11.01 -20.23
CA CYS A 18 -48.28 -12.10 -19.74
C CYS A 18 -47.28 -11.52 -18.73
N ALA A 19 -47.40 -11.95 -17.48
CA ALA A 19 -46.39 -11.76 -16.46
C ALA A 19 -45.19 -12.68 -16.76
N THR A 20 -43.98 -12.12 -16.85
CA THR A 20 -42.76 -12.83 -16.43
C THR A 20 -41.81 -11.83 -15.77
N ALA A 21 -41.38 -12.20 -14.57
CA ALA A 21 -40.49 -11.43 -13.72
C ALA A 21 -39.06 -11.48 -14.27
N PHE A 22 -38.41 -10.31 -14.38
CA PHE A 22 -36.97 -10.22 -14.19
C PHE A 22 -36.68 -9.05 -13.25
N ALA A 23 -36.17 -9.42 -12.08
CA ALA A 23 -35.74 -8.53 -11.03
C ALA A 23 -34.55 -7.67 -11.48
N GLN A 24 -34.58 -6.42 -11.02
CA GLN A 24 -33.47 -5.57 -10.57
C GLN A 24 -32.06 -5.84 -11.15
N GLN A 25 -31.48 -4.81 -11.77
CA GLN A 25 -30.23 -4.14 -11.34
C GLN A 25 -29.53 -3.50 -12.54
N ASN A 26 -29.88 -2.25 -12.85
CA ASN A 26 -28.99 -1.34 -13.56
C ASN A 26 -28.76 -0.12 -12.67
N THR A 27 -27.87 -0.27 -11.70
CA THR A 27 -27.20 0.86 -11.05
C THR A 27 -25.77 0.85 -11.57
N PRO A 28 -25.24 1.92 -12.18
CA PRO A 28 -23.87 1.93 -12.65
C PRO A 28 -22.93 1.76 -11.45
N GLN A 29 -22.24 0.62 -11.39
CA GLN A 29 -21.20 0.33 -10.41
C GLN A 29 -20.17 1.48 -10.43
N ARG A 30 -20.11 2.23 -9.33
CA ARG A 30 -18.95 3.08 -9.00
C ARG A 30 -17.69 2.23 -9.13
N PRO A 31 -16.59 2.70 -9.76
CA PRO A 31 -15.36 1.93 -9.86
C PRO A 31 -14.71 1.80 -8.48
N ASN A 32 -15.13 0.81 -7.70
CA ASN A 32 -14.53 0.46 -6.43
C ASN A 32 -13.37 -0.51 -6.67
N LYS A 33 -12.28 -0.01 -7.24
CA LYS A 33 -10.98 -0.69 -7.22
C LYS A 33 -9.92 0.35 -6.83
N LYS A 34 -9.67 0.49 -5.54
CA LYS A 34 -8.37 1.01 -5.09
C LYS A 34 -7.32 0.02 -5.60
N GLN A 35 -6.68 0.34 -6.72
CA GLN A 35 -5.60 -0.46 -7.29
C GLN A 35 -4.54 -0.67 -6.20
N ARG A 36 -4.27 -1.94 -5.85
CA ARG A 36 -3.24 -2.26 -4.87
C ARG A 36 -1.89 -1.81 -5.43
N ILE A 37 -1.24 -0.87 -4.77
CA ILE A 37 0.11 -0.39 -5.14
C ILE A 37 1.08 -1.57 -4.98
N SER A 38 1.92 -1.81 -5.98
CA SER A 38 2.95 -2.87 -5.91
C SER A 38 4.03 -2.50 -4.88
N ARG A 39 4.83 -3.47 -4.43
CA ARG A 39 5.93 -3.18 -3.49
C ARG A 39 6.96 -2.24 -4.11
N GLU A 40 7.27 -2.48 -5.38
CA GLU A 40 8.22 -1.71 -6.18
C GLU A 40 7.74 -0.27 -6.35
N GLN A 41 6.47 -0.07 -6.73
CA GLN A 41 5.87 1.26 -6.83
C GLN A 41 5.87 1.99 -5.47
N LEU A 42 5.59 1.26 -4.39
CA LEU A 42 5.65 1.85 -3.05
C LEU A 42 7.06 2.30 -2.68
N ALA A 43 8.09 1.48 -2.96
CA ALA A 43 9.48 1.87 -2.71
C ALA A 43 9.91 3.06 -3.56
N GLU A 44 9.48 3.13 -4.82
CA GLU A 44 9.77 4.26 -5.70
C GLU A 44 9.14 5.55 -5.16
N ILE A 45 7.87 5.51 -4.74
CA ILE A 45 7.18 6.64 -4.11
C ILE A 45 7.90 7.08 -2.84
N GLN A 46 8.32 6.14 -1.99
CA GLN A 46 9.06 6.44 -0.77
C GLN A 46 10.40 7.11 -1.07
N ALA A 47 11.15 6.59 -2.04
CA ALA A 47 12.44 7.14 -2.41
C ALA A 47 12.31 8.55 -2.98
N LYS A 48 11.31 8.79 -3.86
CA LYS A 48 11.01 10.13 -4.40
C LYS A 48 10.63 11.11 -3.29
N HIS A 49 9.86 10.66 -2.30
CA HIS A 49 9.50 11.49 -1.15
C HIS A 49 10.73 11.86 -0.31
N ILE A 50 11.62 10.90 -0.01
CA ILE A 50 12.86 11.18 0.74
C ILE A 50 13.76 12.15 -0.06
N ALA A 51 13.93 11.93 -1.36
CA ALA A 51 14.74 12.81 -2.21
C ALA A 51 14.19 14.25 -2.21
N SER A 52 12.86 14.40 -2.25
CA SER A 52 12.20 15.70 -2.15
C SER A 52 12.37 16.34 -0.78
N GLU A 53 12.20 15.59 0.32
CA GLU A 53 12.40 16.11 1.69
C GLU A 53 13.85 16.54 1.95
N LEU A 54 14.82 15.90 1.29
CA LEU A 54 16.24 16.23 1.39
C LEU A 54 16.73 17.19 0.29
N ALA A 55 15.81 17.68 -0.55
CA ALA A 55 16.09 18.60 -1.65
C ALA A 55 17.24 18.13 -2.57
N PHE A 56 17.26 16.84 -2.91
CA PHE A 56 18.22 16.31 -3.88
C PHE A 56 17.95 16.86 -5.29
N GLY A 57 19.00 17.24 -6.01
CA GLY A 57 18.89 17.61 -7.41
C GLY A 57 18.53 16.41 -8.30
N ASP A 58 18.00 16.66 -9.50
CA ASP A 58 17.40 15.64 -10.37
C ASP A 58 18.33 14.44 -10.64
N ALA A 59 19.59 14.70 -10.99
CA ALA A 59 20.58 13.65 -11.24
C ALA A 59 20.88 12.79 -9.99
N VAL A 60 20.86 13.40 -8.80
CA VAL A 60 21.06 12.69 -7.52
C VAL A 60 19.79 11.90 -7.18
N THR A 61 18.62 12.48 -7.41
CA THR A 61 17.32 11.84 -7.19
C THR A 61 17.17 10.58 -8.01
N GLU A 62 17.51 10.60 -9.31
CA GLU A 62 17.44 9.41 -10.16
C GLU A 62 18.33 8.27 -9.63
N ARG A 63 19.59 8.58 -9.32
CA ARG A 63 20.55 7.62 -8.75
C ARG A 63 20.09 7.10 -7.39
N PHE A 64 19.55 7.99 -6.55
CA PHE A 64 19.03 7.64 -5.23
C PHE A 64 17.84 6.69 -5.33
N VAL A 65 16.83 7.03 -6.15
CA VAL A 65 15.62 6.23 -6.33
C VAL A 65 15.98 4.84 -6.84
N LYS A 66 16.84 4.76 -7.86
CA LYS A 66 17.31 3.46 -8.36
C LYS A 66 17.99 2.64 -7.26
N THR A 67 18.96 3.24 -6.57
CA THR A 67 19.75 2.58 -5.52
C THR A 67 18.86 2.12 -4.35
N TYR A 68 17.89 2.94 -3.95
CA TYR A 68 16.92 2.60 -2.90
C TYR A 68 16.01 1.44 -3.31
N CYS A 69 15.45 1.48 -4.52
CA CYS A 69 14.60 0.41 -5.02
C CYS A 69 15.36 -0.93 -5.13
N ASP A 70 16.60 -0.91 -5.59
CA ASP A 70 17.45 -2.11 -5.68
C ASP A 70 17.76 -2.67 -4.27
N CYS A 71 18.05 -1.80 -3.29
CA CYS A 71 18.21 -2.18 -1.88
C CYS A 71 16.95 -2.86 -1.31
N GLN A 72 15.78 -2.25 -1.51
CA GLN A 72 14.51 -2.79 -1.03
C GLN A 72 14.19 -4.14 -1.68
N LYS A 73 14.45 -4.31 -2.98
CA LYS A 73 14.27 -5.58 -3.68
C LYS A 73 15.12 -6.69 -3.07
N GLU A 74 16.41 -6.43 -2.79
CA GLU A 74 17.29 -7.41 -2.14
C GLU A 74 16.80 -7.77 -0.73
N ILE A 75 16.36 -6.78 0.05
CA ILE A 75 15.77 -7.04 1.38
C ILE A 75 14.50 -7.89 1.26
N TRP A 76 13.64 -7.65 0.28
CA TRP A 76 12.41 -8.43 0.09
C TRP A 76 12.68 -9.84 -0.43
N ALA A 77 13.74 -10.03 -1.22
CA ALA A 77 14.17 -11.33 -1.72
C ALA A 77 14.58 -12.28 -0.57
N LEU A 78 15.02 -11.74 0.57
CA LEU A 78 15.27 -12.53 1.79
C LEU A 78 13.98 -13.14 2.40
N GLY A 79 12.81 -12.65 1.99
CA GLY A 79 11.51 -13.13 2.46
C GLY A 79 11.04 -12.46 3.76
N PRO A 80 9.87 -12.88 4.28
CA PRO A 80 9.29 -12.28 5.47
C PRO A 80 10.12 -12.58 6.72
N ARG A 81 10.46 -11.53 7.49
CA ARG A 81 11.10 -11.69 8.80
C ARG A 81 10.14 -12.42 9.75
N GLN A 82 10.65 -13.43 10.45
CA GLN A 82 9.86 -14.15 11.45
C GLN A 82 9.36 -13.21 12.55
N ARG A 83 8.08 -13.37 12.92
CA ARG A 83 7.45 -12.49 13.91
C ARG A 83 8.07 -12.72 15.30
N PRO A 84 8.31 -11.65 16.08
CA PRO A 84 8.89 -11.76 17.42
C PRO A 84 8.12 -12.70 18.36
N ASN A 85 6.79 -12.69 18.27
CA ASN A 85 5.88 -13.30 19.26
C ASN A 85 5.50 -14.77 18.99
N LYS A 86 6.19 -15.47 18.08
CA LYS A 86 5.93 -16.90 17.85
C LYS A 86 6.98 -17.70 18.63
N GLN A 87 6.65 -18.06 19.87
CA GLN A 87 7.45 -19.02 20.65
C GLN A 87 7.34 -20.40 20.00
N GLY A 88 8.40 -21.20 20.11
CA GLY A 88 8.42 -22.58 19.66
C GLY A 88 7.80 -23.44 20.75
N SER A 89 7.33 -24.62 20.38
CA SER A 89 6.75 -25.55 21.35
C SER A 89 7.84 -26.28 22.15
N THR A 90 9.09 -26.29 21.68
CA THR A 90 10.24 -26.94 22.33
C THR A 90 11.46 -26.02 22.41
N GLU A 91 12.46 -26.40 23.21
CA GLU A 91 13.69 -25.62 23.37
C GLU A 91 14.55 -25.63 22.09
N GLU A 92 14.61 -26.76 21.39
CA GLU A 92 15.33 -26.89 20.12
C GLU A 92 14.70 -25.98 19.05
N GLN A 93 13.36 -25.92 18.99
CA GLN A 93 12.65 -24.99 18.10
C GLN A 93 12.89 -23.51 18.47
N ASN A 94 13.12 -23.23 19.75
CA ASN A 94 13.50 -21.89 20.19
C ASN A 94 14.93 -21.56 19.75
N GLU A 95 15.87 -22.50 19.93
CA GLU A 95 17.27 -22.36 19.51
C GLU A 95 17.39 -22.15 18.00
N GLU A 96 16.75 -22.98 17.18
CA GLU A 96 16.74 -22.84 15.72
C GLU A 96 16.18 -21.48 15.29
N ARG A 97 15.07 -21.04 15.92
CA ARG A 97 14.48 -19.72 15.64
C ARG A 97 15.45 -18.59 16.00
N ILE A 98 16.16 -18.70 17.11
CA ILE A 98 17.15 -17.70 17.53
C ILE A 98 18.29 -17.64 16.51
N LYS A 99 18.85 -18.79 16.10
CA LYS A 99 19.90 -18.88 15.07
C LYS A 99 19.45 -18.26 13.74
N GLN A 100 18.27 -18.64 13.24
CA GLN A 100 17.71 -18.07 12.01
C GLN A 100 17.52 -16.55 12.09
N ARG A 101 17.22 -15.99 13.27
CA ARG A 101 17.12 -14.54 13.45
C ARG A 101 18.48 -13.86 13.33
N PHE A 102 19.56 -14.49 13.83
CA PHE A 102 20.91 -13.97 13.68
C PHE A 102 21.32 -13.99 12.21
N ASP A 103 21.16 -15.12 11.52
CA ASP A 103 21.49 -15.26 10.10
C ASP A 103 20.75 -14.23 9.23
N MET A 104 19.45 -14.04 9.48
CA MET A 104 18.67 -13.04 8.75
C MET A 104 19.13 -11.61 9.06
N SER A 105 19.56 -11.35 10.30
CA SER A 105 20.04 -10.02 10.70
C SER A 105 21.40 -9.72 10.09
N GLU A 106 22.29 -10.71 9.99
CA GLU A 106 23.56 -10.62 9.28
C GLU A 106 23.35 -10.32 7.79
N LYS A 107 22.50 -11.09 7.10
CA LYS A 107 22.18 -10.85 5.68
C LYS A 107 21.64 -9.44 5.43
N ILE A 108 20.75 -8.95 6.30
CA ILE A 108 20.22 -7.58 6.20
C ILE A 108 21.33 -6.55 6.44
N LEU A 109 22.22 -6.80 7.41
CA LEU A 109 23.34 -5.91 7.70
C LEU A 109 24.29 -5.83 6.50
N ASP A 110 24.56 -6.94 5.83
CA ASP A 110 25.42 -6.98 4.65
C ASP A 110 24.81 -6.23 3.46
N ILE A 111 23.51 -6.37 3.21
CA ILE A 111 22.79 -5.56 2.22
C ILE A 111 22.91 -4.07 2.58
N ARG A 112 22.69 -3.70 3.84
CA ARG A 112 22.81 -2.30 4.28
C ARG A 112 24.22 -1.75 4.07
N LYS A 113 25.27 -2.53 4.41
CA LYS A 113 26.68 -2.17 4.15
C LYS A 113 26.95 -1.99 2.65
N LYS A 114 26.44 -2.91 1.81
CA LYS A 114 26.56 -2.84 0.35
C LYS A 114 25.96 -1.55 -0.20
N TYR A 115 24.73 -1.22 0.19
CA TYR A 115 24.05 -0.03 -0.30
C TYR A 115 24.55 1.28 0.33
N TYR A 116 25.06 1.25 1.56
CA TYR A 116 25.82 2.37 2.14
C TYR A 116 27.03 2.74 1.27
N LYS A 117 27.81 1.75 0.82
CA LYS A 117 28.92 1.97 -0.12
C LYS A 117 28.44 2.51 -1.46
N ALA A 118 27.26 2.09 -1.93
CA ALA A 118 26.67 2.61 -3.17
C ALA A 118 26.25 4.08 -3.02
N TYR A 119 25.56 4.44 -1.94
CA TYR A 119 25.17 5.82 -1.62
C TYR A 119 26.37 6.73 -1.45
N SER A 120 27.43 6.27 -0.79
CA SER A 120 28.66 7.05 -0.55
C SER A 120 29.38 7.48 -1.82
N LYS A 121 29.02 6.95 -3.00
CA LYS A 121 29.55 7.39 -4.29
C LYS A 121 28.94 8.71 -4.80
N PHE A 122 27.79 9.12 -4.26
CA PHE A 122 27.05 10.29 -4.76
C PHE A 122 26.32 11.10 -3.69
N LEU A 123 26.30 10.63 -2.44
CA LEU A 123 25.79 11.36 -1.28
C LEU A 123 26.92 11.59 -0.27
N THR A 124 26.86 12.73 0.42
CA THR A 124 27.70 13.00 1.60
C THR A 124 27.25 12.15 2.79
N GLN A 125 28.14 11.95 3.76
CA GLN A 125 27.82 11.17 4.97
C GLN A 125 26.63 11.79 5.74
N ALA A 126 26.58 13.12 5.84
CA ALA A 126 25.47 13.84 6.46
C ALA A 126 24.13 13.60 5.71
N GLN A 127 24.14 13.58 4.38
CA GLN A 127 22.94 13.26 3.60
C GLN A 127 22.48 11.81 3.82
N ILE A 128 23.41 10.85 3.91
CA ILE A 128 23.10 9.45 4.18
C ILE A 128 22.46 9.29 5.57
N GLU A 129 23.00 9.96 6.59
CA GLU A 129 22.39 9.97 7.92
C GLU A 129 20.96 10.51 7.88
N LYS A 130 20.72 11.59 7.12
CA LYS A 130 19.39 12.16 6.93
C LYS A 130 18.44 11.21 6.21
N VAL A 131 18.90 10.46 5.22
CA VAL A 131 18.10 9.38 4.59
C VAL A 131 17.65 8.37 5.64
N TYR A 132 18.57 7.87 6.48
CA TYR A 132 18.24 6.90 7.53
C TYR A 132 17.30 7.48 8.61
N GLU A 133 17.43 8.77 8.91
CA GLU A 133 16.50 9.48 9.78
C GLU A 133 15.07 9.48 9.20
N GLN A 134 14.94 9.76 7.89
CA GLN A 134 13.65 9.77 7.22
C GLN A 134 13.00 8.39 7.11
N GLU A 135 13.79 7.35 6.78
CA GLU A 135 13.31 5.96 6.81
C GLU A 135 12.76 5.59 8.20
N ARG A 136 13.49 5.95 9.26
CA ARG A 136 13.09 5.68 10.65
C ARG A 136 11.81 6.43 11.03
N LYS A 137 11.70 7.71 10.67
CA LYS A 137 10.48 8.51 10.89
C LYS A 137 9.28 7.89 10.17
N MET A 138 9.47 7.45 8.94
CA MET A 138 8.42 6.79 8.15
C MET A 138 7.96 5.48 8.81
N MET A 139 8.89 4.62 9.22
CA MET A 139 8.58 3.38 9.94
C MET A 139 7.84 3.63 11.25
N ASN A 140 8.29 4.62 12.03
CA ASN A 140 7.65 4.99 13.30
C ASN A 140 6.22 5.50 13.08
N ARG A 141 5.97 6.30 12.05
CA ARG A 141 4.61 6.74 11.68
C ARG A 141 3.72 5.56 11.33
N LEU A 142 4.22 4.60 10.54
CA LEU A 142 3.46 3.40 10.16
C LEU A 142 3.15 2.51 11.38
N ALA A 143 4.11 2.32 12.27
CA ALA A 143 3.91 1.57 13.51
C ALA A 143 2.83 2.23 14.38
N LYS A 144 2.92 3.54 14.62
CA LYS A 144 1.90 4.28 15.39
C LYS A 144 0.49 4.15 14.81
N ARG A 145 0.34 4.26 13.48
CA ARG A 145 -0.94 4.07 12.80
C ARG A 145 -1.52 2.67 12.98
N ARG A 146 -0.67 1.64 13.01
CA ARG A 146 -1.10 0.26 13.26
C ARG A 146 -1.62 0.06 14.70
N HIS A 147 -1.10 0.82 15.67
CA HIS A 147 -1.53 0.75 17.07
C HIS A 147 -2.74 1.64 17.39
N ALA A 148 -2.99 2.70 16.61
CA ALA A 148 -4.20 3.51 16.74
C ALA A 148 -5.43 2.75 16.17
N LYS A 149 -6.17 2.03 17.02
CA LYS A 149 -7.49 1.47 16.66
C LYS A 149 -8.41 2.61 16.18
N PRO A 150 -9.26 2.41 15.15
CA PRO A 150 -10.34 3.35 14.90
C PRO A 150 -11.34 3.24 16.05
N THR A 151 -11.49 4.30 16.84
CA THR A 151 -12.64 4.45 17.73
C THR A 151 -13.90 4.49 16.87
N ARG A 152 -14.53 3.34 16.68
CA ARG A 152 -15.84 3.21 16.07
C ARG A 152 -16.81 3.83 17.08
N LYS A 153 -17.17 5.10 16.90
CA LYS A 153 -18.30 5.70 17.62
C LYS A 153 -19.54 4.88 17.22
N MET A 154 -19.98 3.98 18.09
CA MET A 154 -21.33 3.45 18.05
C MET A 154 -22.23 4.62 18.43
N ASN A 155 -22.74 5.32 17.42
CA ASN A 155 -23.94 6.12 17.61
C ASN A 155 -25.08 5.12 17.74
N ASN A 156 -25.53 4.88 18.97
CA ASN A 156 -26.89 4.38 19.21
C ASN A 156 -27.80 5.60 19.25
N GLN A 157 -28.69 5.69 18.26
CA GLN A 157 -29.96 6.39 18.31
C GLN A 157 -31.02 5.43 17.78
#